data_AF-A0A818SF10-F1
#
_entry.id   AF-A0A818SF10-F1
#
_cell.length_a   1.000
_cell.length_b   1.000
_cell.length_c   1.000
_cell.angle_alpha   90.00
_cell.angle_beta   90.00
_cell.angle_gamma   90.00
#
_symmetry.space_group_name_H-M   'P 1'
#
loop_
_entity.id
_entity.type
_entity.pdbx_description
1 polymer ?
#
loop_
_entity_poly.entity_id
_entity_poly.type
_entity_poly.pdbx_seq_one_letter_code
_entity_poly.pdbx_strand_id
1 'polypeptide(L)'
;MDFLNFLTVIAIITFEIGTIPSWAVEIDLYTKSYYLNCGTLSGCQQFSYPWTYRGKYIENQIYDFNAFENGGNFCHGQLSITSRNETHYRIFLRGRSDPDRECDLNKQPNLADQCSACFSRLEFISGGWCMNDEASTHYNSIIDQHSLGAEFLRDQLGECARPKIGWQIDPFGHSREVASLFAQDDPSSPEYNVPERVQAFINIAHNEHLRIEFDDKGNMHKIVNKDKQIAIPLAAQGLYWYPSYPGNNSGPDFQGSGAYIFRPWSQEARPVNDSRTIICTLTETVQSALIIYNDWASFEVSLHSGSLAIELEWTVGPIAIDDNIGKEVIMRYDTDIESAATFYTDANGREVLQRIRDYRPTWNYTVTEPVSGNYYPVNSRIWVKDSTRQFTVLTDRSEGGSSMKDGSIEVMLHRRILHDDSLGVGEPLNETAYGQGLVVRGRHSLILEPPTTSARNHRVNAQRMHMHTLATYAAPQLSYADYSSKYRQTWSALSSSMPINVHLLTFDQLKSKQYLVRVEHFFELNEDAVYSQPTTFDLQSLFNSLGSIKELLELTLGANMQLADVHRLVWVTTEGEVSNSTSKQSSLTGTMVTLNPMQIRTFQVTLQ
;
A
#
# COMPACT_ATOMS: atom_id res chain seq x y z
N MET A 1 28.68 -9.17 -28.17
CA MET A 1 29.83 -9.09 -27.25
C MET A 1 29.34 -9.80 -26.01
N ASP A 2 29.71 -11.06 -25.87
CA ASP A 2 29.02 -11.99 -25.00
C ASP A 2 30.02 -12.56 -23.99
N PHE A 3 29.82 -12.21 -22.72
CA PHE A 3 30.56 -12.64 -21.53
C PHE A 3 29.54 -12.49 -20.37
N LEU A 4 29.29 -13.46 -19.49
CA LEU A 4 29.90 -14.79 -19.31
C LEU A 4 28.89 -15.79 -18.69
N ASN A 5 29.13 -17.08 -18.94
CA ASN A 5 28.36 -18.23 -18.48
C ASN A 5 28.20 -18.35 -16.95
N PHE A 6 27.13 -19.03 -16.52
CA PHE A 6 27.25 -20.18 -15.62
C PHE A 6 26.45 -21.37 -16.17
N LEU A 7 27.09 -22.53 -16.24
CA LEU A 7 26.52 -23.79 -16.71
C LEU A 7 27.23 -24.92 -15.93
N THR A 8 26.49 -25.71 -15.16
CA THR A 8 27.03 -26.88 -14.45
C THR A 8 26.15 -28.09 -14.71
N VAL A 9 26.78 -29.17 -15.17
CA VAL A 9 26.17 -30.48 -15.39
C VAL A 9 26.42 -31.35 -14.15
N ILE A 10 25.41 -32.09 -13.68
CA ILE A 10 25.62 -33.26 -12.81
C ILE A 10 24.75 -34.44 -13.28
N ALA A 11 25.41 -35.58 -13.47
CA ALA A 11 24.85 -36.94 -13.45
C ALA A 11 25.60 -37.73 -12.35
N ILE A 12 25.02 -38.83 -11.85
CA ILE A 12 25.58 -39.95 -11.00
C ILE A 12 24.38 -40.57 -10.24
N ILE A 13 24.08 -41.88 -10.16
CA ILE A 13 24.84 -43.14 -9.89
C ILE A 13 24.97 -43.43 -8.36
N THR A 14 24.97 -44.73 -7.97
CA THR A 14 24.38 -45.28 -6.71
C THR A 14 25.37 -45.82 -5.63
N PHE A 15 24.83 -46.13 -4.43
CA PHE A 15 25.39 -46.88 -3.26
C PHE A 15 26.32 -46.09 -2.27
N GLU A 16 26.41 -46.33 -0.94
CA GLU A 16 25.70 -47.23 0.02
C GLU A 16 25.81 -46.79 1.53
N ILE A 17 25.08 -47.50 2.43
CA ILE A 17 25.11 -47.62 3.93
C ILE A 17 25.70 -46.48 4.83
N GLY A 18 24.87 -45.96 5.77
CA GLY A 18 25.36 -45.34 7.03
C GLY A 18 24.34 -44.45 7.77
N THR A 19 24.17 -44.63 9.08
CA THR A 19 23.16 -43.99 9.98
C THR A 19 23.26 -42.46 10.23
N ILE A 20 22.16 -41.88 10.77
CA ILE A 20 21.91 -40.51 11.33
C ILE A 20 21.67 -39.36 10.29
N PRO A 21 21.22 -38.11 10.64
CA PRO A 21 19.85 -37.68 10.30
C PRO A 21 19.69 -36.42 9.39
N SER A 22 18.48 -36.29 8.82
CA SER A 22 17.73 -35.07 8.43
C SER A 22 18.44 -33.89 7.70
N TRP A 23 18.12 -33.72 6.41
CA TRP A 23 18.01 -32.42 5.71
C TRP A 23 17.22 -32.59 4.39
N ALA A 24 16.69 -31.50 3.83
CA ALA A 24 15.95 -31.47 2.55
C ALA A 24 16.79 -30.80 1.46
N VAL A 25 16.48 -31.08 0.18
CA VAL A 25 17.24 -30.59 -0.99
C VAL A 25 16.31 -29.82 -1.93
N GLU A 26 16.81 -28.70 -2.44
CA GLU A 26 16.13 -27.79 -3.36
C GLU A 26 16.54 -28.07 -4.82
N ILE A 27 15.62 -27.86 -5.76
CA ILE A 27 15.90 -27.78 -7.20
C ILE A 27 15.12 -26.59 -7.76
N ASP A 28 15.85 -25.65 -8.33
CA ASP A 28 15.32 -24.37 -8.82
C ASP A 28 15.42 -24.27 -10.35
N LEU A 29 14.32 -23.88 -11.01
CA LEU A 29 14.24 -23.75 -12.47
C LEU A 29 13.24 -22.65 -12.91
N TYR A 30 13.82 -21.64 -13.56
CA TYR A 30 13.15 -20.68 -14.44
C TYR A 30 13.00 -21.26 -15.85
N THR A 31 11.96 -20.86 -16.59
CA THR A 31 12.02 -20.66 -18.06
C THR A 31 10.74 -20.00 -18.58
N LYS A 32 10.88 -19.22 -19.65
CA LYS A 32 9.80 -18.82 -20.57
C LYS A 32 10.34 -18.89 -22.00
N SER A 33 9.47 -19.29 -22.94
CA SER A 33 9.63 -19.14 -24.41
C SER A 33 10.67 -20.01 -25.13
N TYR A 34 10.23 -20.68 -26.20
CA TYR A 34 11.09 -21.32 -27.21
C TYR A 34 11.02 -20.56 -28.54
N TYR A 35 12.16 -20.23 -29.12
CA TYR A 35 12.29 -19.90 -30.54
C TYR A 35 12.80 -21.12 -31.31
N LEU A 36 12.14 -21.47 -32.42
CA LEU A 36 12.61 -22.47 -33.36
C LEU A 36 13.67 -21.87 -34.29
N ASN A 37 14.88 -22.44 -34.31
CA ASN A 37 15.83 -22.24 -35.39
C ASN A 37 16.47 -23.58 -35.77
N CYS A 38 16.19 -24.08 -36.97
CA CYS A 38 16.67 -25.37 -37.45
C CYS A 38 18.05 -25.23 -38.12
N GLY A 39 19.07 -25.84 -37.53
CA GLY A 39 20.46 -25.74 -37.99
C GLY A 39 21.22 -27.08 -38.03
N THR A 40 20.86 -27.93 -39.00
CA THR A 40 21.74 -28.91 -39.72
C THR A 40 22.70 -29.86 -38.97
N LEU A 41 22.67 -31.13 -39.40
CA LEU A 41 23.66 -32.23 -39.19
C LEU A 41 23.67 -32.91 -37.80
N SER A 42 23.85 -34.23 -37.69
CA SER A 42 23.56 -35.35 -38.62
C SER A 42 23.60 -36.67 -37.84
N GLY A 43 22.61 -37.55 -38.03
CA GLY A 43 22.69 -38.96 -37.62
C GLY A 43 22.07 -39.30 -36.26
N CYS A 44 20.74 -39.40 -36.21
CA CYS A 44 20.07 -40.37 -35.36
C CYS A 44 18.80 -40.87 -36.06
N GLN A 45 18.52 -42.18 -35.98
CA GLN A 45 17.49 -42.82 -36.80
C GLN A 45 16.08 -42.54 -36.28
N GLN A 46 15.17 -42.32 -37.22
CA GLN A 46 13.75 -42.10 -36.98
C GLN A 46 13.06 -43.40 -36.51
N PHE A 47 12.85 -43.55 -35.21
CA PHE A 47 11.88 -44.52 -34.68
C PHE A 47 10.52 -43.84 -34.49
N SER A 48 9.69 -43.91 -35.52
CA SER A 48 8.30 -43.52 -35.47
C SER A 48 7.46 -44.53 -34.67
N TYR A 49 7.18 -44.23 -33.40
CA TYR A 49 6.09 -44.86 -32.66
C TYR A 49 4.86 -43.94 -32.65
N PRO A 50 3.69 -44.39 -33.13
CA PRO A 50 2.47 -43.59 -33.10
C PRO A 50 1.85 -43.64 -31.70
N TRP A 51 2.27 -42.74 -30.82
CA TRP A 51 1.58 -42.53 -29.55
C TRP A 51 0.31 -41.72 -29.80
N THR A 52 -0.81 -42.43 -29.96
CA THR A 52 -2.15 -41.83 -29.85
C THR A 52 -2.31 -41.20 -28.48
N TYR A 53 -2.35 -39.87 -28.45
CA TYR A 53 -2.75 -39.10 -27.27
C TYR A 53 -4.17 -39.52 -26.85
N ARG A 54 -4.29 -40.13 -25.67
CA ARG A 54 -5.57 -40.39 -25.00
C ARG A 54 -5.68 -39.56 -23.72
N GLY A 55 -5.51 -38.24 -23.85
CA GLY A 55 -6.03 -37.31 -22.86
C GLY A 55 -7.55 -37.46 -22.79
N LYS A 56 -8.07 -37.92 -21.65
CA LYS A 56 -9.51 -38.05 -21.43
C LYS A 56 -10.05 -36.69 -20.98
N TYR A 57 -10.64 -35.95 -21.90
CA TYR A 57 -11.29 -34.68 -21.59
C TYR A 57 -12.41 -34.88 -20.56
N ILE A 58 -12.24 -34.27 -19.38
CA ILE A 58 -13.31 -33.96 -18.45
C ILE A 58 -13.08 -32.49 -18.06
N GLU A 59 -13.97 -31.62 -18.57
CA GLU A 59 -14.09 -30.20 -18.21
C GLU A 59 -12.86 -29.26 -18.36
N ASN A 60 -12.19 -29.30 -19.52
CA ASN A 60 -11.33 -28.22 -20.02
C ASN A 60 -10.20 -27.72 -19.08
N GLN A 61 -9.51 -28.64 -18.39
CA GLN A 61 -8.20 -28.37 -17.78
C GLN A 61 -7.17 -29.41 -18.25
N ILE A 62 -5.89 -29.03 -18.27
CA ILE A 62 -4.76 -29.94 -18.54
C ILE A 62 -4.13 -30.28 -17.19
N TYR A 63 -4.13 -31.56 -16.85
CA TYR A 63 -3.39 -32.11 -15.72
C TYR A 63 -2.35 -33.07 -16.28
N ASP A 64 -1.07 -32.83 -15.98
CA ASP A 64 0.03 -33.69 -16.42
C ASP A 64 0.75 -34.24 -15.19
N PHE A 65 0.86 -35.56 -15.09
CA PHE A 65 1.28 -36.28 -13.88
C PHE A 65 2.34 -37.31 -14.26
N ASN A 66 3.61 -36.88 -14.26
CA ASN A 66 4.74 -37.76 -14.55
C ASN A 66 5.29 -38.36 -13.25
N ALA A 67 4.99 -39.64 -13.02
CA ALA A 67 5.59 -40.45 -11.97
C ALA A 67 6.52 -41.50 -12.59
N PHE A 68 7.77 -41.57 -12.13
CA PHE A 68 8.74 -42.59 -12.52
C PHE A 68 9.19 -43.39 -11.30
N GLU A 69 9.08 -44.72 -11.37
CA GLU A 69 9.69 -45.63 -10.39
C GLU A 69 11.16 -45.91 -10.77
N ASN A 70 12.10 -45.82 -9.82
CA ASN A 70 12.40 -46.96 -8.95
C ASN A 70 13.47 -46.65 -7.88
N GLY A 71 13.43 -47.38 -6.75
CA GLY A 71 14.64 -47.65 -5.96
C GLY A 71 15.10 -46.64 -4.89
N GLY A 72 14.20 -45.94 -4.20
CA GLY A 72 14.54 -45.14 -3.01
C GLY A 72 13.30 -44.74 -2.20
N ASN A 73 13.42 -44.59 -0.86
CA ASN A 73 12.26 -44.40 0.04
C ASN A 73 11.60 -43.01 0.01
N PHE A 74 11.86 -42.20 -1.01
CA PHE A 74 11.14 -40.95 -1.29
C PHE A 74 10.93 -40.79 -2.80
N CYS A 75 9.69 -40.56 -3.21
CA CYS A 75 9.39 -39.98 -4.52
C CYS A 75 9.31 -38.46 -4.34
N HIS A 76 10.08 -37.72 -5.11
CA HIS A 76 9.90 -36.28 -5.29
C HIS A 76 9.17 -36.04 -6.61
N GLY A 77 8.07 -35.29 -6.56
CA GLY A 77 7.25 -34.97 -7.73
C GLY A 77 6.72 -33.56 -7.62
N GLN A 78 6.73 -32.83 -8.72
CA GLN A 78 6.16 -31.49 -8.83
C GLN A 78 4.74 -31.61 -9.39
N LEU A 79 3.75 -31.10 -8.66
CA LEU A 79 2.39 -30.92 -9.19
C LEU A 79 2.27 -29.49 -9.72
N SER A 80 2.01 -29.37 -11.02
CA SER A 80 1.73 -28.10 -11.69
C SER A 80 0.24 -28.04 -12.04
N ILE A 81 -0.52 -27.20 -11.34
CA ILE A 81 -1.93 -26.96 -11.65
C ILE A 81 -2.01 -25.67 -12.48
N THR A 82 -2.74 -25.70 -13.60
CA THR A 82 -2.93 -24.53 -14.46
C THR A 82 -4.42 -24.19 -14.50
N SER A 83 -4.80 -23.02 -13.96
CA SER A 83 -6.19 -22.56 -14.00
C SER A 83 -6.56 -21.99 -15.38
N ARG A 84 -7.85 -21.66 -15.58
CA ARG A 84 -8.38 -21.10 -16.85
C ARG A 84 -7.70 -19.82 -17.33
N ASN A 85 -6.94 -19.13 -16.48
CA ASN A 85 -6.31 -17.85 -16.77
C ASN A 85 -4.78 -17.95 -16.95
N GLU A 86 -4.26 -19.15 -17.27
CA GLU A 86 -2.82 -19.46 -17.41
C GLU A 86 -1.97 -19.23 -16.14
N THR A 87 -2.60 -19.01 -14.98
CA THR A 87 -1.90 -18.96 -13.70
C THR A 87 -1.38 -20.36 -13.35
N HIS A 88 -0.06 -20.50 -13.26
CA HIS A 88 0.61 -21.73 -12.85
C HIS A 88 0.81 -21.75 -11.33
N TYR A 89 0.17 -22.70 -10.65
CA TYR A 89 0.34 -22.94 -9.22
C TYR A 89 1.41 -24.02 -9.04
N ARG A 90 2.48 -23.71 -8.31
CA ARG A 90 3.53 -24.66 -7.91
C ARG A 90 3.27 -25.12 -6.48
N ILE A 91 3.15 -26.43 -6.28
CA ILE A 91 2.88 -27.02 -4.97
C ILE A 91 4.04 -27.93 -4.57
N PHE A 92 4.64 -27.66 -3.41
CA PHE A 92 5.71 -28.47 -2.83
C PHE A 92 5.12 -29.62 -2.00
N LEU A 93 5.57 -30.85 -2.30
CA LEU A 93 5.06 -32.08 -1.68
C LEU A 93 6.20 -32.88 -1.07
N ARG A 94 6.02 -33.32 0.18
CA ARG A 94 6.95 -34.22 0.87
C ARG A 94 6.42 -35.65 0.92
N GLY A 95 7.17 -36.58 0.33
CA GLY A 95 6.89 -38.01 0.36
C GLY A 95 7.08 -38.66 1.75
N ARG A 96 6.34 -39.74 2.06
CA ARG A 96 6.71 -40.73 3.09
C ARG A 96 6.32 -42.14 2.62
N SER A 97 7.26 -43.08 2.66
CA SER A 97 7.00 -44.49 2.32
C SER A 97 6.37 -45.25 3.49
N ASP A 98 5.10 -45.65 3.34
CA ASP A 98 4.41 -46.62 4.20
C ASP A 98 4.16 -47.91 3.39
N PRO A 99 4.79 -49.06 3.72
CA PRO A 99 4.71 -50.27 2.89
C PRO A 99 3.31 -50.89 2.77
N ASP A 100 2.44 -50.71 3.75
CA ASP A 100 1.26 -51.59 3.95
C ASP A 100 -0.05 -51.08 3.30
N ARG A 101 0.02 -50.02 2.46
CA ARG A 101 -1.13 -49.50 1.69
C ARG A 101 -0.73 -49.08 0.26
N GLU A 102 -1.23 -49.77 -0.75
CA GLU A 102 -1.16 -49.30 -2.14
C GLU A 102 -2.01 -48.02 -2.31
N CYS A 103 -1.36 -46.89 -2.57
CA CYS A 103 -2.03 -45.70 -3.09
C CYS A 103 -1.88 -45.67 -4.62
N ASP A 104 -2.95 -46.01 -5.33
CA ASP A 104 -3.04 -45.98 -6.79
C ASP A 104 -3.81 -44.74 -7.24
N LEU A 105 -3.06 -43.69 -7.61
CA LEU A 105 -3.60 -42.39 -8.02
C LEU A 105 -4.56 -42.49 -9.21
N ASN A 106 -4.42 -43.53 -10.05
CA ASN A 106 -5.23 -43.72 -11.26
C ASN A 106 -6.64 -44.28 -10.98
N LYS A 107 -6.95 -44.66 -9.73
CA LYS A 107 -8.26 -45.23 -9.33
C LYS A 107 -9.22 -44.24 -8.69
N GLN A 108 -8.78 -43.01 -8.36
CA GLN A 108 -9.63 -42.01 -7.69
C GLN A 108 -10.11 -40.92 -8.68
N PRO A 109 -11.38 -40.48 -8.60
CA PRO A 109 -12.02 -39.71 -9.67
C PRO A 109 -11.69 -38.21 -9.67
N ASN A 110 -11.14 -37.66 -8.59
CA ASN A 110 -10.73 -36.26 -8.49
C ASN A 110 -9.53 -36.09 -7.52
N LEU A 111 -8.93 -34.89 -7.51
CA LEU A 111 -7.74 -34.57 -6.72
C LEU A 111 -7.96 -34.59 -5.19
N ALA A 112 -9.16 -34.27 -4.69
CA ALA A 112 -9.48 -34.34 -3.27
C ALA A 112 -9.58 -35.79 -2.76
N ASP A 113 -10.14 -36.69 -3.58
CA ASP A 113 -10.16 -38.14 -3.32
C ASP A 113 -8.75 -38.75 -3.41
N GLN A 114 -7.91 -38.29 -4.34
CA GLN A 114 -6.50 -38.69 -4.43
C GLN A 114 -5.71 -38.22 -3.19
N CYS A 115 -5.86 -36.95 -2.81
CA CYS A 115 -5.26 -36.36 -1.62
C CYS A 115 -5.68 -37.12 -0.35
N SER A 116 -6.96 -37.48 -0.22
CA SER A 116 -7.50 -38.27 0.89
C SER A 116 -7.02 -39.73 0.90
N ALA A 117 -6.93 -40.38 -0.27
CA ALA A 117 -6.47 -41.77 -0.39
C ALA A 117 -4.97 -41.94 -0.14
N CYS A 118 -4.16 -40.95 -0.51
CA CYS A 118 -2.73 -40.88 -0.23
C CYS A 118 -2.40 -40.18 1.11
N PHE A 119 -3.39 -39.89 1.97
CA PHE A 119 -3.21 -39.04 3.15
C PHE A 119 -2.44 -39.73 4.28
N SER A 120 -1.11 -39.68 4.14
CA SER A 120 -0.01 -40.10 5.02
C SER A 120 1.31 -40.19 4.22
N ARG A 121 1.21 -40.17 2.88
CA ARG A 121 2.34 -40.27 1.93
C ARG A 121 2.76 -38.94 1.29
N LEU A 122 1.91 -37.92 1.29
CA LEU A 122 2.22 -36.58 0.77
C LEU A 122 1.83 -35.53 1.82
N GLU A 123 2.73 -34.57 2.07
CA GLU A 123 2.54 -33.46 3.00
C GLU A 123 2.83 -32.12 2.30
N PHE A 124 1.91 -31.17 2.45
CA PHE A 124 1.99 -29.81 1.93
C PHE A 124 2.74 -28.94 2.95
N ILE A 125 3.62 -28.06 2.46
CA ILE A 125 4.54 -27.28 3.29
C ILE A 125 4.23 -25.79 3.13
N SER A 126 4.21 -25.07 4.26
CA SER A 126 4.03 -23.60 4.38
C SER A 126 2.70 -23.01 3.90
N GLY A 127 2.07 -23.53 2.83
CA GLY A 127 0.72 -23.14 2.39
C GLY A 127 0.60 -21.84 1.58
N GLY A 128 1.57 -20.93 1.67
CA GLY A 128 1.62 -19.70 0.89
C GLY A 128 1.90 -19.91 -0.60
N TRP A 129 1.62 -18.88 -1.40
CA TRP A 129 1.90 -18.83 -2.83
C TRP A 129 3.40 -18.77 -3.16
N CYS A 130 4.19 -18.15 -2.27
CA CYS A 130 5.64 -18.12 -2.31
C CYS A 130 6.23 -18.27 -0.89
N MET A 131 7.56 -18.43 -0.81
CA MET A 131 8.27 -18.21 0.45
C MET A 131 8.26 -16.70 0.78
N ASN A 132 8.30 -16.33 2.06
CA ASN A 132 8.35 -14.92 2.48
C ASN A 132 9.78 -14.38 2.40
N ASP A 133 10.46 -14.62 1.28
CA ASP A 133 11.74 -14.01 0.96
C ASP A 133 11.50 -12.58 0.41
N GLU A 134 12.35 -12.11 -0.51
CA GLU A 134 12.37 -10.72 -0.99
C GLU A 134 11.02 -10.22 -1.58
N ALA A 135 10.06 -11.12 -1.83
CA ALA A 135 8.71 -10.84 -2.30
C ALA A 135 7.72 -10.29 -1.25
N SER A 136 7.96 -10.39 0.07
CA SER A 136 6.99 -9.95 1.10
C SER A 136 7.63 -9.34 2.36
N THR A 137 7.87 -8.03 2.32
CA THR A 137 8.51 -7.25 3.40
C THR A 137 7.58 -6.80 4.54
N HIS A 138 6.28 -7.08 4.44
CA HIS A 138 5.26 -6.65 5.43
C HIS A 138 4.46 -7.84 5.97
N TYR A 139 4.25 -7.86 7.29
CA TYR A 139 3.52 -8.95 7.97
C TYR A 139 2.11 -9.19 7.41
N ASN A 140 1.39 -8.14 6.98
CA ASN A 140 0.07 -8.30 6.38
C ASN A 140 0.14 -9.06 5.06
N SER A 141 1.10 -8.74 4.18
CA SER A 141 1.32 -9.46 2.92
C SER A 141 1.68 -10.93 3.14
N ILE A 142 2.45 -11.22 4.19
CA ILE A 142 2.76 -12.59 4.64
C ILE A 142 1.46 -13.31 5.07
N ILE A 143 0.64 -12.68 5.93
CA ILE A 143 -0.63 -13.25 6.40
C ILE A 143 -1.59 -13.49 5.22
N ASP A 144 -1.76 -12.52 4.33
CA ASP A 144 -2.68 -12.61 3.19
C ASP A 144 -2.27 -13.73 2.23
N GLN A 145 -0.98 -13.80 1.83
CA GLN A 145 -0.52 -14.79 0.85
C GLN A 145 -0.52 -16.22 1.41
N HIS A 146 -0.34 -16.39 2.73
CA HIS A 146 -0.51 -17.69 3.40
C HIS A 146 -1.98 -18.06 3.63
N SER A 147 -2.82 -17.12 4.05
CA SER A 147 -4.26 -17.35 4.28
C SER A 147 -4.97 -17.74 2.99
N LEU A 148 -4.76 -16.98 1.91
CA LEU A 148 -5.36 -17.24 0.61
C LEU A 148 -4.78 -18.50 -0.07
N GLY A 149 -3.52 -18.82 0.20
CA GLY A 149 -2.90 -20.08 -0.23
C GLY A 149 -3.48 -21.30 0.49
N ALA A 150 -3.67 -21.22 1.82
CA ALA A 150 -4.29 -22.26 2.63
C ALA A 150 -5.78 -22.47 2.29
N GLU A 151 -6.52 -21.38 2.05
CA GLU A 151 -7.90 -21.42 1.55
C GLU A 151 -7.97 -22.09 0.17
N PHE A 152 -7.10 -21.71 -0.78
CA PHE A 152 -7.01 -22.38 -2.08
C PHE A 152 -6.73 -23.88 -1.96
N LEU A 153 -5.78 -24.28 -1.11
CA LEU A 153 -5.49 -25.71 -0.86
C LEU A 153 -6.69 -26.45 -0.29
N ARG A 154 -7.38 -25.88 0.72
CA ARG A 154 -8.60 -26.43 1.30
C ARG A 154 -9.71 -26.58 0.26
N ASP A 155 -9.95 -25.56 -0.55
CA ASP A 155 -11.08 -25.51 -1.49
C ASP A 155 -10.87 -26.40 -2.71
N GLN A 156 -9.63 -26.58 -3.18
CA GLN A 156 -9.31 -27.42 -4.34
C GLN A 156 -9.05 -28.89 -3.98
N LEU A 157 -8.52 -29.16 -2.79
CA LEU A 157 -7.99 -30.48 -2.42
C LEU A 157 -8.57 -31.03 -1.10
N GLY A 158 -9.32 -30.24 -0.34
CA GLY A 158 -9.93 -30.62 0.94
C GLY A 158 -8.98 -30.54 2.13
N GLU A 159 -9.49 -30.92 3.31
CA GLU A 159 -8.77 -30.93 4.60
C GLU A 159 -7.43 -31.69 4.58
N CYS A 160 -7.24 -32.61 3.63
CA CYS A 160 -5.99 -33.34 3.47
C CYS A 160 -4.84 -32.49 2.90
N ALA A 161 -5.11 -31.37 2.22
CA ALA A 161 -4.05 -30.48 1.74
C ALA A 161 -3.59 -29.45 2.78
N ARG A 162 -4.16 -29.47 3.99
CA ARG A 162 -3.80 -28.57 5.08
C ARG A 162 -2.30 -28.71 5.43
N PRO A 163 -1.50 -27.65 5.30
CA PRO A 163 -0.11 -27.65 5.72
C PRO A 163 0.02 -27.89 7.23
N LYS A 164 1.02 -28.66 7.64
CA LYS A 164 1.32 -28.97 9.05
C LYS A 164 2.76 -28.64 9.45
N ILE A 165 3.58 -28.29 8.47
CA ILE A 165 5.00 -27.93 8.63
C ILE A 165 5.24 -26.69 7.77
N GLY A 166 5.80 -25.65 8.38
CA GLY A 166 6.42 -24.54 7.68
C GLY A 166 7.90 -24.84 7.42
N TRP A 167 8.37 -24.58 6.20
CA TRP A 167 9.78 -24.62 5.84
C TRP A 167 10.05 -23.59 4.74
N GLN A 168 11.22 -22.96 4.80
CA GLN A 168 11.72 -21.98 3.84
C GLN A 168 13.26 -22.04 3.89
N ILE A 169 13.92 -21.76 2.77
CA ILE A 169 15.38 -21.63 2.73
C ILE A 169 15.79 -20.21 3.17
N ASP A 170 16.86 -20.10 3.95
CA ASP A 170 17.18 -18.89 4.70
C ASP A 170 18.49 -18.21 4.26
N PRO A 171 18.41 -17.14 3.43
CA PRO A 171 19.56 -16.28 3.15
C PRO A 171 19.77 -15.13 4.14
N PHE A 172 18.79 -14.73 4.98
CA PHE A 172 18.84 -13.44 5.72
C PHE A 172 18.23 -13.41 7.16
N GLY A 173 17.69 -14.52 7.65
CA GLY A 173 17.21 -14.73 9.01
C GLY A 173 15.68 -14.71 9.17
N HIS A 174 15.09 -15.79 9.69
CA HIS A 174 13.71 -15.77 10.16
C HIS A 174 13.51 -14.85 11.38
N SER A 175 12.48 -13.99 11.35
CA SER A 175 11.93 -13.46 12.60
C SER A 175 11.13 -14.55 13.32
N ARG A 176 11.12 -14.49 14.66
CA ARG A 176 10.32 -15.39 15.51
C ARG A 176 8.83 -15.29 15.16
N GLU A 177 8.42 -14.11 14.69
CA GLU A 177 7.07 -13.74 14.32
C GLU A 177 6.61 -14.49 13.06
N VAL A 178 7.46 -14.71 12.04
CA VAL A 178 7.10 -15.54 10.85
C VAL A 178 6.85 -17.00 11.25
N ALA A 179 7.71 -17.59 12.08
CA ALA A 179 7.49 -18.94 12.62
C ALA A 179 6.22 -19.01 13.49
N SER A 180 5.86 -17.92 14.16
CA SER A 180 4.61 -17.80 14.91
C SER A 180 3.38 -17.70 13.99
N LEU A 181 3.47 -17.07 12.82
CA LEU A 181 2.36 -16.99 11.86
C LEU A 181 2.05 -18.38 11.27
N PHE A 182 3.06 -19.11 10.80
CA PHE A 182 2.89 -20.48 10.26
C PHE A 182 2.28 -21.47 11.27
N ALA A 183 2.43 -21.21 12.57
CA ALA A 183 1.84 -22.02 13.64
C ALA A 183 0.39 -21.60 14.00
N GLN A 184 -0.10 -20.48 13.47
CA GLN A 184 -1.38 -19.86 13.81
C GLN A 184 -2.40 -19.90 12.66
N ASP A 185 -1.98 -20.22 11.44
CA ASP A 185 -2.85 -20.46 10.28
C ASP A 185 -3.66 -21.77 10.43
N ASP A 186 -4.65 -21.74 11.33
CA ASP A 186 -5.63 -22.81 11.57
C ASP A 186 -7.01 -22.43 11.00
N PRO A 187 -7.42 -22.98 9.83
CA PRO A 187 -8.72 -22.67 9.23
C PRO A 187 -9.93 -23.32 9.94
N SER A 188 -9.74 -24.03 11.06
CA SER A 188 -10.84 -24.62 11.85
C SER A 188 -11.50 -23.66 12.85
N SER A 189 -11.19 -22.36 12.76
CA SER A 189 -11.88 -21.31 13.51
C SER A 189 -13.38 -21.28 13.18
N PRO A 190 -14.30 -21.31 14.18
CA PRO A 190 -15.74 -21.33 13.91
C PRO A 190 -16.25 -20.04 13.26
N GLU A 191 -16.95 -20.20 12.13
CA GLU A 191 -17.89 -19.26 11.50
C GLU A 191 -17.59 -17.76 11.64
N TYR A 192 -16.73 -17.24 10.76
CA TYR A 192 -16.76 -15.82 10.42
C TYR A 192 -18.01 -15.55 9.56
N ASN A 193 -19.11 -15.13 10.20
CA ASN A 193 -20.31 -14.70 9.48
C ASN A 193 -20.00 -13.44 8.66
N VAL A 194 -19.74 -13.62 7.37
CA VAL A 194 -19.62 -12.50 6.41
C VAL A 194 -20.95 -11.74 6.43
N PRO A 195 -20.97 -10.42 6.74
CA PRO A 195 -22.19 -9.64 6.73
C PRO A 195 -22.90 -9.74 5.38
N GLU A 196 -24.21 -9.95 5.40
CA GLU A 196 -25.03 -10.12 4.21
C GLU A 196 -24.92 -8.87 3.31
N ARG A 197 -24.17 -8.97 2.21
CA ARG A 197 -24.02 -7.89 1.22
C ARG A 197 -25.32 -7.72 0.46
N VAL A 198 -26.21 -6.89 1.00
CA VAL A 198 -27.50 -6.59 0.40
C VAL A 198 -27.29 -5.88 -0.95
N GLN A 199 -27.73 -6.49 -2.06
CA GLN A 199 -27.71 -5.88 -3.40
C GLN A 199 -28.71 -4.70 -3.57
N ALA A 200 -29.25 -4.17 -2.48
CA ALA A 200 -30.10 -2.99 -2.50
C ALA A 200 -29.23 -1.75 -2.68
N PHE A 201 -29.41 -1.05 -3.81
CA PHE A 201 -28.67 0.16 -4.12
C PHE A 201 -28.92 1.25 -3.05
N ILE A 202 -27.84 1.74 -2.44
CA ILE A 202 -27.88 2.78 -1.41
C ILE A 202 -27.68 4.15 -2.07
N ASN A 203 -28.77 4.89 -2.27
CA ASN A 203 -28.70 6.27 -2.76
C ASN A 203 -28.11 7.25 -1.71
N ILE A 204 -28.06 6.86 -0.43
CA ILE A 204 -27.67 7.75 0.69
C ILE A 204 -26.87 6.96 1.73
N ALA A 205 -25.60 7.31 1.94
CA ALA A 205 -24.85 6.89 3.12
C ALA A 205 -24.83 8.01 4.17
N HIS A 206 -24.94 7.70 5.45
CA HIS A 206 -24.86 8.71 6.53
C HIS A 206 -24.33 8.13 7.84
N ASN A 207 -23.75 9.00 8.67
CA ASN A 207 -23.44 8.71 10.06
C ASN A 207 -24.04 9.83 10.95
N GLU A 208 -23.45 10.13 12.10
CA GLU A 208 -23.87 11.17 13.05
C GLU A 208 -23.57 12.59 12.54
N HIS A 209 -22.48 12.77 11.79
CA HIS A 209 -21.91 14.07 11.40
C HIS A 209 -22.06 14.39 9.91
N LEU A 210 -21.98 13.37 9.05
CA LEU A 210 -21.93 13.49 7.59
C LEU A 210 -23.09 12.75 6.93
N ARG A 211 -23.43 13.19 5.71
CA ARG A 211 -24.31 12.47 4.77
C ARG A 211 -23.76 12.62 3.35
N ILE A 212 -23.83 11.53 2.60
CA ILE A 212 -23.45 11.39 1.20
C ILE A 212 -24.72 11.06 0.41
N GLU A 213 -24.91 11.67 -0.75
CA GLU A 213 -25.97 11.30 -1.70
C GLU A 213 -25.29 10.83 -3.01
N PHE A 214 -25.67 9.65 -3.50
CA PHE A 214 -25.13 9.02 -4.70
C PHE A 214 -26.07 9.18 -5.90
N ASP A 215 -25.52 9.29 -7.11
CA ASP A 215 -26.29 9.24 -8.36
C ASP A 215 -26.62 7.80 -8.80
N ASP A 216 -27.43 7.65 -9.86
CA ASP A 216 -27.81 6.34 -10.41
C ASP A 216 -26.64 5.52 -11.01
N LYS A 217 -25.45 6.12 -11.10
CA LYS A 217 -24.19 5.52 -11.56
C LYS A 217 -23.20 5.27 -10.42
N GLY A 218 -23.63 5.45 -9.17
CA GLY A 218 -22.84 5.26 -7.96
C GLY A 218 -21.80 6.35 -7.68
N ASN A 219 -21.78 7.45 -8.42
CA ASN A 219 -20.90 8.58 -8.09
C ASN A 219 -21.38 9.26 -6.82
N MET A 220 -20.44 9.80 -6.06
CA MET A 220 -20.75 10.81 -5.07
C MET A 220 -21.28 12.06 -5.77
N HIS A 221 -22.57 12.37 -5.59
CA HIS A 221 -23.24 13.52 -6.21
C HIS A 221 -23.40 14.68 -5.23
N LYS A 222 -23.34 14.44 -3.91
CA LYS A 222 -23.41 15.48 -2.89
C LYS A 222 -22.82 15.03 -1.56
N ILE A 223 -22.16 15.95 -0.87
CA ILE A 223 -21.68 15.78 0.51
C ILE A 223 -22.35 16.84 1.40
N VAL A 224 -22.79 16.44 2.58
CA VAL A 224 -23.39 17.31 3.59
C VAL A 224 -22.67 17.11 4.93
N ASN A 225 -22.15 18.19 5.50
CA ASN A 225 -21.70 18.23 6.89
C ASN A 225 -22.86 18.78 7.74
N LYS A 226 -23.47 17.90 8.53
CA LYS A 226 -24.69 18.17 9.30
C LYS A 226 -24.41 19.06 10.51
N ASP A 227 -23.27 18.89 11.16
CA ASP A 227 -22.84 19.68 12.32
C ASP A 227 -22.62 21.15 11.95
N LYS A 228 -22.09 21.39 10.74
CA LYS A 228 -21.78 22.72 10.21
C LYS A 228 -22.89 23.32 9.34
N GLN A 229 -23.92 22.53 9.03
CA GLN A 229 -25.03 22.89 8.14
C GLN A 229 -24.58 23.36 6.74
N ILE A 230 -23.48 22.80 6.22
CA ILE A 230 -22.97 23.08 4.88
C ILE A 230 -23.08 21.85 3.97
N ALA A 231 -23.18 22.10 2.68
CA ALA A 231 -23.18 21.06 1.65
C ALA A 231 -22.45 21.52 0.39
N ILE A 232 -21.94 20.54 -0.36
CA ILE A 232 -21.47 20.71 -1.74
C ILE A 232 -22.17 19.67 -2.63
N PRO A 233 -22.85 20.05 -3.71
CA PRO A 233 -23.03 19.16 -4.85
C PRO A 233 -21.67 18.87 -5.51
N LEU A 234 -21.58 17.68 -6.11
CA LEU A 234 -20.51 17.29 -7.02
C LEU A 234 -21.14 17.10 -8.39
N ALA A 235 -20.68 17.87 -9.37
CA ALA A 235 -21.10 17.76 -10.77
C ALA A 235 -20.48 16.52 -11.44
N ALA A 236 -19.34 16.06 -10.94
CA ALA A 236 -18.73 14.78 -11.28
C ALA A 236 -17.83 14.31 -10.12
N GLN A 237 -17.74 13.00 -9.95
CA GLN A 237 -16.72 12.33 -9.14
C GLN A 237 -16.36 11.04 -9.88
N GLY A 238 -15.09 10.62 -9.88
CA GLY A 238 -14.73 9.32 -10.44
C GLY A 238 -13.33 9.23 -11.03
N LEU A 239 -13.05 8.08 -11.65
CA LEU A 239 -11.78 7.79 -12.31
C LEU A 239 -11.77 8.35 -13.73
N TYR A 240 -10.72 9.10 -14.05
CA TYR A 240 -10.40 9.61 -15.38
C TYR A 240 -8.96 9.24 -15.72
N TRP A 241 -8.54 9.47 -16.96
CA TRP A 241 -7.16 9.29 -17.38
C TRP A 241 -6.76 10.28 -18.46
N TYR A 242 -5.51 10.72 -18.40
CA TYR A 242 -4.86 11.44 -19.48
C TYR A 242 -4.12 10.43 -20.40
N PRO A 243 -4.28 10.53 -21.74
CA PRO A 243 -3.41 9.81 -22.67
C PRO A 243 -2.01 10.41 -22.62
N SER A 244 -0.98 9.60 -22.36
CA SER A 244 0.43 10.03 -22.42
C SER A 244 0.82 10.41 -23.84
N TYR A 245 1.56 11.52 -24.01
CA TYR A 245 2.11 11.91 -25.31
C TYR A 245 3.35 11.06 -25.66
N PRO A 246 3.35 10.26 -26.76
CA PRO A 246 4.46 9.42 -27.18
C PRO A 246 5.48 10.24 -27.99
N GLY A 247 6.09 11.21 -27.32
CA GLY A 247 7.13 12.04 -27.91
C GLY A 247 8.36 11.22 -28.32
N ASN A 248 9.07 11.68 -29.37
CA ASN A 248 10.32 11.06 -29.82
C ASN A 248 11.57 11.72 -29.23
N ASN A 249 11.39 12.68 -28.31
CA ASN A 249 12.44 13.42 -27.60
C ASN A 249 13.46 14.13 -28.51
N SER A 250 13.11 14.39 -29.78
CA SER A 250 14.00 15.08 -30.73
C SER A 250 14.14 16.60 -30.50
N GLY A 251 13.37 17.14 -29.55
CA GLY A 251 13.39 18.53 -29.11
C GLY A 251 12.21 18.82 -28.18
N PRO A 252 12.10 20.04 -27.60
CA PRO A 252 11.08 20.37 -26.59
C PRO A 252 9.65 20.11 -27.06
N ASP A 253 9.33 20.45 -28.31
CA ASP A 253 7.99 20.23 -28.88
C ASP A 253 7.63 18.74 -29.00
N PHE A 254 8.62 17.85 -29.04
CA PHE A 254 8.47 16.40 -29.15
C PHE A 254 8.87 15.64 -27.88
N GLN A 255 8.99 16.32 -26.74
CA GLN A 255 9.22 15.71 -25.43
C GLN A 255 8.08 14.73 -25.10
N GLY A 256 8.38 13.48 -24.78
CA GLY A 256 7.42 12.47 -24.33
C GLY A 256 7.06 12.60 -22.86
N SER A 257 5.90 12.05 -22.49
CA SER A 257 5.61 11.69 -21.09
C SER A 257 6.45 10.47 -20.68
N GLY A 258 6.86 10.38 -19.43
CA GLY A 258 7.71 9.31 -18.92
C GLY A 258 7.83 9.33 -17.39
N ALA A 259 8.91 8.75 -16.86
CA ALA A 259 9.12 8.62 -15.42
C ALA A 259 9.13 9.98 -14.68
N TYR A 260 9.70 11.01 -15.29
CA TYR A 260 9.87 12.34 -14.72
C TYR A 260 8.87 13.36 -15.30
N ILE A 261 8.65 13.30 -16.62
CA ILE A 261 7.78 14.24 -17.32
C ILE A 261 6.34 13.73 -17.34
N PHE A 262 5.41 14.56 -16.88
CA PHE A 262 3.99 14.44 -17.23
C PHE A 262 3.72 15.33 -18.44
N ARG A 263 3.40 14.72 -19.59
CA ARG A 263 2.93 15.42 -20.77
C ARG A 263 1.72 14.71 -21.38
N PRO A 264 0.50 15.19 -21.12
CA PRO A 264 -0.69 14.59 -21.69
C PRO A 264 -0.83 14.99 -23.16
N TRP A 265 -1.21 14.06 -24.03
CA TRP A 265 -1.57 14.34 -25.43
C TRP A 265 -2.79 15.27 -25.49
N SER A 266 -3.76 15.04 -24.61
CA SER A 266 -5.02 15.77 -24.54
C SER A 266 -5.06 16.68 -23.31
N GLN A 267 -5.52 17.92 -23.48
CA GLN A 267 -5.78 18.81 -22.34
C GLN A 267 -6.99 18.36 -21.50
N GLU A 268 -7.88 17.56 -22.08
CA GLU A 268 -9.02 16.94 -21.40
C GLU A 268 -8.72 15.49 -21.01
N ALA A 269 -8.93 15.14 -19.73
CA ALA A 269 -8.91 13.76 -19.26
C ALA A 269 -10.19 13.03 -19.67
N ARG A 270 -10.05 11.77 -20.08
CA ARG A 270 -11.16 10.91 -20.49
C ARG A 270 -11.69 10.13 -19.27
N PRO A 271 -13.01 9.94 -19.12
CA PRO A 271 -13.51 9.05 -18.07
C PRO A 271 -13.01 7.62 -18.30
N VAL A 272 -12.80 6.89 -17.20
CA VAL A 272 -12.74 5.42 -17.26
C VAL A 272 -14.17 4.90 -17.52
N ASN A 273 -14.29 3.77 -18.22
CA ASN A 273 -15.51 3.27 -18.86
C ASN A 273 -16.81 3.40 -18.02
N ASP A 274 -17.90 3.90 -18.63
CA ASP A 274 -19.15 4.24 -17.93
C ASP A 274 -20.04 3.03 -17.56
N SER A 275 -19.67 1.80 -17.94
CA SER A 275 -20.37 0.59 -17.49
C SER A 275 -19.94 0.27 -16.06
N ARG A 276 -20.90 0.23 -15.12
CA ARG A 276 -20.57 0.15 -13.69
C ARG A 276 -21.40 -0.90 -12.96
N THR A 277 -20.70 -1.74 -12.21
CA THR A 277 -21.32 -2.56 -11.17
C THR A 277 -21.18 -1.83 -9.85
N ILE A 278 -22.27 -1.73 -9.10
CA ILE A 278 -22.30 -1.08 -7.79
C ILE A 278 -22.67 -2.13 -6.74
N ILE A 279 -21.85 -2.27 -5.71
CA ILE A 279 -22.08 -3.18 -4.59
C ILE A 279 -22.12 -2.34 -3.32
N CYS A 280 -23.23 -2.41 -2.58
CA CYS A 280 -23.41 -1.63 -1.37
C CYS A 280 -23.24 -2.51 -0.12
N THR A 281 -22.69 -1.91 0.94
CA THR A 281 -22.61 -2.54 2.27
C THR A 281 -23.31 -1.64 3.28
N LEU A 282 -24.19 -2.21 4.10
CA LEU A 282 -24.89 -1.50 5.19
C LEU A 282 -24.75 -2.32 6.47
N THR A 283 -23.95 -1.81 7.41
CA THR A 283 -23.84 -2.34 8.77
C THR A 283 -24.07 -1.23 9.80
N GLU A 284 -24.07 -1.58 11.08
CA GLU A 284 -24.10 -0.59 12.17
C GLU A 284 -22.82 0.27 12.23
N THR A 285 -21.70 -0.22 11.70
CA THR A 285 -20.37 0.41 11.82
C THR A 285 -19.90 1.11 10.54
N VAL A 286 -20.37 0.68 9.37
CA VAL A 286 -19.99 1.25 8.06
C VAL A 286 -21.15 1.19 7.06
N GLN A 287 -21.28 2.27 6.29
CA GLN A 287 -22.10 2.32 5.08
C GLN A 287 -21.18 2.59 3.90
N SER A 288 -21.17 1.72 2.89
CA SER A 288 -20.27 1.85 1.74
C SER A 288 -20.93 1.55 0.40
N ALA A 289 -20.32 2.08 -0.66
CA ALA A 289 -20.62 1.78 -2.05
C ALA A 289 -19.30 1.52 -2.81
N LEU A 290 -19.12 0.29 -3.28
CA LEU A 290 -18.05 -0.13 -4.18
C LEU A 290 -18.52 0.01 -5.63
N ILE A 291 -17.84 0.85 -6.40
CA ILE A 291 -18.08 1.13 -7.82
C ILE A 291 -16.97 0.45 -8.63
N ILE A 292 -17.34 -0.49 -9.49
CA ILE A 292 -16.43 -1.22 -10.38
C ILE A 292 -16.69 -0.74 -11.81
N TYR A 293 -15.71 -0.12 -12.46
CA TYR A 293 -15.79 0.41 -13.83
C TYR A 293 -15.42 -0.62 -14.90
N ASN A 294 -14.48 -1.52 -14.56
CA ASN A 294 -13.97 -2.61 -15.38
C ASN A 294 -12.97 -3.44 -14.55
N ASP A 295 -12.39 -4.45 -15.18
CA ASP A 295 -11.46 -5.42 -14.60
C ASP A 295 -10.16 -4.82 -14.03
N TRP A 296 -9.83 -3.55 -14.29
CA TRP A 296 -8.64 -2.86 -13.79
C TRP A 296 -8.93 -1.57 -13.01
N ALA A 297 -10.19 -1.20 -12.77
CA ALA A 297 -10.52 0.09 -12.16
C ALA A 297 -11.77 0.02 -11.26
N SER A 298 -11.58 0.28 -9.97
CA SER A 298 -12.65 0.41 -8.98
C SER A 298 -12.32 1.39 -7.86
N PHE A 299 -13.35 1.85 -7.15
CA PHE A 299 -13.20 2.49 -5.85
C PHE A 299 -14.38 2.18 -4.94
N GLU A 300 -14.16 2.18 -3.63
CA GLU A 300 -15.18 2.08 -2.60
C GLU A 300 -15.23 3.37 -1.78
N VAL A 301 -16.42 3.98 -1.70
CA VAL A 301 -16.71 5.12 -0.83
C VAL A 301 -17.32 4.57 0.46
N SER A 302 -16.68 4.83 1.59
CA SER A 302 -17.06 4.33 2.91
C SER A 302 -17.29 5.45 3.91
N LEU A 303 -18.35 5.34 4.70
CA LEU A 303 -18.64 6.23 5.81
C LEU A 303 -18.86 5.42 7.09
N HIS A 304 -17.92 5.53 8.02
CA HIS A 304 -17.93 4.86 9.31
C HIS A 304 -18.73 5.66 10.36
N SER A 305 -19.35 4.98 11.33
CA SER A 305 -19.94 5.65 12.50
C SER A 305 -18.87 6.45 13.26
N GLY A 306 -19.25 7.63 13.76
CA GLY A 306 -18.40 8.59 14.47
C GLY A 306 -17.39 9.37 13.60
N SER A 307 -17.26 9.06 12.31
CA SER A 307 -16.25 9.71 11.45
C SER A 307 -16.64 11.14 11.05
N LEU A 308 -15.67 12.05 11.11
CA LEU A 308 -15.74 13.43 10.57
C LEU A 308 -15.19 13.56 9.15
N ALA A 309 -14.88 12.44 8.50
CA ALA A 309 -14.38 12.37 7.14
C ALA A 309 -14.95 11.14 6.39
N ILE A 310 -15.02 11.25 5.07
CA ILE A 310 -15.40 10.16 4.17
C ILE A 310 -14.12 9.41 3.80
N GLU A 311 -14.17 8.08 3.75
CA GLU A 311 -13.09 7.26 3.22
C GLU A 311 -13.37 6.91 1.75
N LEU A 312 -12.35 6.97 0.90
CA LEU A 312 -12.41 6.46 -0.47
C LEU A 312 -11.18 5.58 -0.70
N GLU A 313 -11.37 4.26 -0.79
CA GLU A 313 -10.33 3.32 -1.24
C GLU A 313 -10.43 3.16 -2.76
N TRP A 314 -9.32 3.23 -3.47
CA TRP A 314 -9.26 3.02 -4.91
C TRP A 314 -8.33 1.84 -5.25
N THR A 315 -8.65 1.10 -6.30
CA THR A 315 -7.78 0.07 -6.88
C THR A 315 -7.67 0.32 -8.38
N VAL A 316 -6.44 0.54 -8.86
CA VAL A 316 -6.12 0.83 -10.26
C VAL A 316 -5.02 -0.10 -10.74
N GLY A 317 -5.33 -0.84 -11.80
CA GLY A 317 -4.43 -1.74 -12.51
C GLY A 317 -5.00 -3.17 -12.64
N PRO A 318 -4.51 -3.98 -13.59
CA PRO A 318 -3.45 -3.68 -14.56
C PRO A 318 -3.92 -2.66 -15.61
N ILE A 319 -3.28 -1.50 -15.72
CA ILE A 319 -3.70 -0.46 -16.67
C ILE A 319 -3.57 -1.03 -18.09
N ALA A 320 -4.69 -1.13 -18.81
CA ALA A 320 -4.73 -1.70 -20.15
C ALA A 320 -3.92 -0.86 -21.15
N ILE A 321 -3.13 -1.51 -22.00
CA ILE A 321 -2.22 -0.88 -22.98
C ILE A 321 -2.31 -1.50 -24.38
N ASP A 322 -3.30 -2.37 -24.62
CA ASP A 322 -3.48 -3.09 -25.90
C ASP A 322 -3.81 -2.15 -27.08
N ASP A 323 -4.26 -0.94 -26.77
CA ASP A 323 -4.46 0.18 -27.71
C ASP A 323 -3.15 0.92 -28.06
N ASN A 324 -2.01 0.51 -27.48
CA ASN A 324 -0.72 1.20 -27.53
C ASN A 324 -0.75 2.66 -27.03
N ILE A 325 -1.66 2.98 -26.10
CA ILE A 325 -1.77 4.31 -25.48
C ILE A 325 -1.38 4.21 -24.00
N GLY A 326 -0.32 4.92 -23.61
CA GLY A 326 0.02 5.13 -22.20
C GLY A 326 -1.07 5.94 -21.49
N LYS A 327 -1.37 5.61 -20.23
CA LYS A 327 -2.48 6.19 -19.46
C LYS A 327 -2.03 6.63 -18.08
N GLU A 328 -2.44 7.84 -17.71
CA GLU A 328 -2.08 8.49 -16.46
C GLU A 328 -3.39 8.77 -15.72
N VAL A 329 -3.71 7.89 -14.76
CA VAL A 329 -5.03 7.73 -14.14
C VAL A 329 -5.16 8.68 -12.96
N ILE A 330 -6.30 9.35 -12.87
CA ILE A 330 -6.62 10.35 -11.86
C ILE A 330 -7.96 10.04 -11.18
N MET A 331 -8.09 10.38 -9.91
CA MET A 331 -9.38 10.58 -9.26
C MET A 331 -9.74 12.06 -9.37
N ARG A 332 -10.95 12.37 -9.83
CA ARG A 332 -11.47 13.75 -9.94
C ARG A 332 -12.68 13.95 -9.03
N TYR A 333 -12.78 15.16 -8.47
CA TYR A 333 -13.91 15.67 -7.70
C TYR A 333 -14.25 17.08 -8.21
N ASP A 334 -15.40 17.23 -8.87
CA ASP A 334 -15.86 18.52 -9.41
C ASP A 334 -16.97 19.09 -8.52
N THR A 335 -16.65 20.04 -7.66
CA THR A 335 -17.61 20.70 -6.75
C THR A 335 -18.14 22.03 -7.32
N ASP A 336 -19.11 22.65 -6.64
CA ASP A 336 -19.59 24.01 -6.89
C ASP A 336 -18.83 25.10 -6.09
N ILE A 337 -17.65 24.80 -5.54
CA ILE A 337 -16.86 25.76 -4.78
C ILE A 337 -16.26 26.82 -5.71
N GLU A 338 -16.59 28.09 -5.48
CA GLU A 338 -16.06 29.23 -6.23
C GLU A 338 -14.61 29.54 -5.79
N SER A 339 -13.66 28.73 -6.29
CA SER A 339 -12.26 28.77 -5.84
C SER A 339 -11.38 29.83 -6.52
N ALA A 340 -11.90 30.56 -7.50
CA ALA A 340 -11.22 31.67 -8.19
C ALA A 340 -9.80 31.31 -8.67
N ALA A 341 -9.70 30.24 -9.48
CA ALA A 341 -8.46 29.62 -9.95
C ALA A 341 -7.43 29.20 -8.86
N THR A 342 -7.81 29.28 -7.58
CA THR A 342 -6.92 29.10 -6.44
C THR A 342 -7.18 27.76 -5.76
N PHE A 343 -6.10 27.06 -5.43
CA PHE A 343 -6.11 25.82 -4.68
C PHE A 343 -4.88 25.75 -3.78
N TYR A 344 -4.80 24.73 -2.93
CA TYR A 344 -3.79 24.65 -1.87
C TYR A 344 -3.21 23.25 -1.83
N THR A 345 -1.88 23.11 -1.81
CA THR A 345 -1.19 21.83 -1.60
C THR A 345 -0.15 21.95 -0.51
N ASP A 346 0.05 20.89 0.27
CA ASP A 346 1.11 20.85 1.26
C ASP A 346 2.53 20.91 0.65
N ALA A 347 3.48 21.25 1.50
CA ALA A 347 4.91 21.05 1.29
C ALA A 347 5.37 19.99 2.29
N ASN A 348 5.64 18.78 1.81
CA ASN A 348 6.15 17.65 2.61
C ASN A 348 5.29 17.33 3.86
N GLY A 349 3.96 17.47 3.73
CA GLY A 349 2.98 17.23 4.80
C GLY A 349 2.84 18.34 5.85
N ARG A 350 3.63 19.42 5.75
CA ARG A 350 3.79 20.46 6.77
C ARG A 350 3.07 21.76 6.40
N GLU A 351 3.80 22.80 6.00
CA GLU A 351 3.23 24.07 5.53
C GLU A 351 2.36 23.86 4.28
N VAL A 352 1.37 24.72 4.06
CA VAL A 352 0.48 24.64 2.89
C VAL A 352 0.62 25.87 2.02
N LEU A 353 0.94 25.63 0.75
CA LEU A 353 1.23 26.66 -0.22
C LEU A 353 0.01 26.92 -1.10
N GLN A 354 -0.36 28.20 -1.21
CA GLN A 354 -1.34 28.65 -2.18
C GLN A 354 -0.81 28.47 -3.61
N ARG A 355 -1.62 27.83 -4.44
CA ARG A 355 -1.41 27.64 -5.87
C ARG A 355 -2.48 28.44 -6.61
N ILE A 356 -2.09 29.08 -7.72
CA ILE A 356 -3.03 29.74 -8.63
C ILE A 356 -2.77 29.14 -10.01
N ARG A 357 -3.83 28.64 -10.65
CA ARG A 357 -3.76 28.06 -12.00
C ARG A 357 -3.21 29.10 -12.98
N ASP A 358 -2.29 28.67 -13.83
CA ASP A 358 -1.62 29.47 -14.86
C ASP A 358 -0.82 30.68 -14.35
N TYR A 359 -0.35 30.63 -13.09
CA TYR A 359 0.40 31.70 -12.46
C TYR A 359 1.71 31.23 -11.80
N ARG A 360 2.67 32.15 -11.68
CA ARG A 360 3.91 32.00 -10.91
C ARG A 360 4.22 33.30 -10.15
N PRO A 361 4.60 33.25 -8.87
CA PRO A 361 4.83 34.45 -8.07
C PRO A 361 6.16 35.17 -8.38
N THR A 362 7.13 34.48 -8.99
CA THR A 362 8.52 34.96 -9.12
C THR A 362 8.93 35.32 -10.55
N TRP A 363 8.11 35.06 -11.57
CA TRP A 363 8.34 35.51 -12.95
C TRP A 363 7.02 35.60 -13.73
N ASN A 364 7.04 36.34 -14.85
CA ASN A 364 5.90 36.38 -15.77
C ASN A 364 5.78 35.03 -16.51
N TYR A 365 4.79 34.22 -16.15
CA TYR A 365 4.61 32.87 -16.67
C TYR A 365 3.85 32.86 -17.99
N THR A 366 4.45 32.29 -19.03
CA THR A 366 3.77 31.96 -20.29
C THR A 366 3.31 30.51 -20.22
N VAL A 367 2.01 30.28 -20.35
CA VAL A 367 1.44 28.92 -20.34
C VAL A 367 1.80 28.20 -21.65
N THR A 368 2.63 27.17 -21.55
CA THR A 368 2.95 26.25 -22.68
C THR A 368 2.25 24.91 -22.54
N GLU A 369 2.16 24.39 -21.30
CA GLU A 369 1.52 23.13 -20.96
C GLU A 369 0.45 23.39 -19.88
N PRO A 370 -0.83 23.61 -20.24
CA PRO A 370 -1.85 24.09 -19.31
C PRO A 370 -2.28 23.04 -18.28
N VAL A 371 -2.06 21.74 -18.54
CA VAL A 371 -2.34 20.68 -17.57
C VAL A 371 -1.14 20.46 -16.65
N SER A 372 -0.04 19.93 -17.18
CA SER A 372 1.12 19.56 -16.35
C SER A 372 1.82 20.76 -15.70
N GLY A 373 1.76 21.94 -16.33
CA GLY A 373 2.20 23.21 -15.73
C GLY A 373 1.39 23.66 -14.51
N ASN A 374 0.30 22.98 -14.17
CA ASN A 374 -0.52 23.24 -12.97
C ASN A 374 -0.56 22.08 -11.99
N TYR A 375 0.16 20.99 -12.24
CA TYR A 375 0.32 19.90 -11.27
C TYR A 375 1.38 20.23 -10.22
N TYR A 376 1.08 19.91 -8.96
CA TYR A 376 1.96 20.09 -7.81
C TYR A 376 2.04 18.81 -6.99
N PRO A 377 3.14 18.58 -6.25
CA PRO A 377 3.19 17.49 -5.28
C PRO A 377 2.15 17.70 -4.17
N VAL A 378 1.54 16.60 -3.77
CA VAL A 378 0.63 16.46 -2.62
C VAL A 378 1.19 15.31 -1.79
N ASN A 379 1.86 15.59 -0.67
CA ASN A 379 2.39 14.55 0.21
C ASN A 379 1.41 14.15 1.32
N SER A 380 0.36 14.95 1.54
CA SER A 380 -0.65 14.69 2.56
C SER A 380 -2.04 15.25 2.23
N ARG A 381 -2.15 16.42 1.57
CA ARG A 381 -3.43 17.09 1.36
C ARG A 381 -3.46 18.13 0.23
N ILE A 382 -4.59 18.16 -0.47
CA ILE A 382 -4.97 19.19 -1.44
C ILE A 382 -6.38 19.71 -1.12
N TRP A 383 -6.64 21.00 -1.31
CA TRP A 383 -7.99 21.55 -1.16
C TRP A 383 -8.33 22.74 -2.06
N VAL A 384 -9.63 22.93 -2.23
CA VAL A 384 -10.26 24.17 -2.75
C VAL A 384 -11.21 24.73 -1.70
N LYS A 385 -11.43 26.05 -1.71
CA LYS A 385 -12.36 26.71 -0.79
C LYS A 385 -13.02 27.95 -1.40
N ASP A 386 -14.20 28.27 -0.88
CA ASP A 386 -14.88 29.55 -1.04
C ASP A 386 -14.90 30.29 0.32
N SER A 387 -15.76 31.29 0.49
CA SER A 387 -15.89 32.06 1.74
C SER A 387 -16.54 31.29 2.89
N THR A 388 -17.21 30.16 2.62
CA THR A 388 -18.05 29.40 3.54
C THR A 388 -17.71 27.92 3.64
N ARG A 389 -17.11 27.33 2.59
CA ARG A 389 -16.84 25.90 2.44
C ARG A 389 -15.41 25.65 2.00
N GLN A 390 -14.78 24.62 2.55
CA GLN A 390 -13.51 24.05 2.10
C GLN A 390 -13.70 22.54 1.90
N PHE A 391 -13.33 22.05 0.71
CA PHE A 391 -13.29 20.64 0.39
C PHE A 391 -11.84 20.18 0.30
N THR A 392 -11.43 19.31 1.21
CA THR A 392 -10.06 18.81 1.35
C THR A 392 -10.01 17.32 1.04
N VAL A 393 -9.03 16.92 0.22
CA VAL A 393 -8.67 15.53 -0.05
C VAL A 393 -7.34 15.26 0.66
N LEU A 394 -7.34 14.34 1.60
CA LEU A 394 -6.13 13.77 2.19
C LEU A 394 -5.68 12.56 1.37
N THR A 395 -4.37 12.37 1.22
CA THR A 395 -3.75 11.26 0.46
C THR A 395 -2.98 10.33 1.41
N ASP A 396 -3.03 9.02 1.17
CA ASP A 396 -2.26 8.03 1.95
C ASP A 396 -0.78 7.95 1.54
N ARG A 397 -0.44 8.51 0.37
CA ARG A 397 0.89 8.56 -0.23
C ARG A 397 1.16 9.91 -0.89
N SER A 398 2.36 10.04 -1.47
CA SER A 398 2.73 11.21 -2.27
C SER A 398 2.23 11.06 -3.70
N GLU A 399 1.43 12.03 -4.15
CA GLU A 399 0.75 12.02 -5.45
C GLU A 399 0.90 13.38 -6.15
N GLY A 400 0.58 13.43 -7.45
CA GLY A 400 0.48 14.69 -8.19
C GLY A 400 -0.96 15.19 -8.20
N GLY A 401 -1.20 16.43 -7.79
CA GLY A 401 -2.55 17.02 -7.72
C GLY A 401 -2.67 18.41 -8.34
N SER A 402 -3.89 18.76 -8.77
CA SER A 402 -4.23 20.04 -9.40
C SER A 402 -5.70 20.46 -9.18
N SER A 403 -6.02 21.70 -9.54
CA SER A 403 -7.38 22.23 -9.69
C SER A 403 -7.54 22.81 -11.10
N MET A 404 -7.91 21.96 -12.05
CA MET A 404 -7.93 22.28 -13.49
C MET A 404 -9.04 23.24 -13.91
N LYS A 405 -10.13 23.30 -13.14
CA LYS A 405 -11.20 24.31 -13.20
C LYS A 405 -11.62 24.69 -11.79
N ASP A 406 -12.32 25.81 -11.64
CA ASP A 406 -12.79 26.26 -10.34
C ASP A 406 -13.72 25.20 -9.70
N GLY A 407 -13.55 25.00 -8.39
CA GLY A 407 -14.25 23.96 -7.62
C GLY A 407 -13.79 22.53 -7.88
N SER A 408 -12.90 22.27 -8.84
CA SER A 408 -12.36 20.92 -9.08
C SER A 408 -11.11 20.62 -8.26
N ILE A 409 -10.95 19.35 -7.89
CA ILE A 409 -9.68 18.75 -7.47
C ILE A 409 -9.48 17.50 -8.31
N GLU A 410 -8.26 17.28 -8.79
CA GLU A 410 -7.84 15.98 -9.31
C GLU A 410 -6.49 15.56 -8.75
N VAL A 411 -6.34 14.26 -8.53
CA VAL A 411 -5.16 13.62 -7.93
C VAL A 411 -4.79 12.40 -8.77
N MET A 412 -3.53 12.30 -9.19
CA MET A 412 -3.00 11.24 -10.04
C MET A 412 -2.57 10.04 -9.21
N LEU A 413 -3.22 8.90 -9.45
CA LEU A 413 -3.14 7.69 -8.63
C LEU A 413 -2.08 6.71 -9.14
N HIS A 414 -2.03 6.52 -10.46
CA HIS A 414 -1.18 5.52 -11.12
C HIS A 414 -0.93 5.90 -12.58
N ARG A 415 0.22 5.52 -13.12
CA ARG A 415 0.69 5.86 -14.48
C ARG A 415 1.26 4.60 -15.13
N ARG A 416 0.89 4.33 -16.38
CA ARG A 416 1.52 3.30 -17.20
C ARG A 416 1.81 3.85 -18.59
N ILE A 417 3.09 4.04 -18.90
CA ILE A 417 3.58 4.80 -20.04
C ILE A 417 4.46 3.89 -20.90
N LEU A 418 4.37 4.00 -22.22
CA LEU A 418 5.02 3.08 -23.16
C LEU A 418 6.33 3.62 -23.75
N HIS A 419 6.75 4.82 -23.34
CA HIS A 419 7.94 5.52 -23.84
C HIS A 419 8.76 6.09 -22.67
N ASP A 420 10.06 6.18 -22.89
CA ASP A 420 11.02 6.90 -22.03
C ASP A 420 10.96 8.41 -22.36
N ASP A 421 11.14 9.27 -21.36
CA ASP A 421 11.20 10.74 -21.53
C ASP A 421 12.63 11.27 -21.74
N SER A 422 13.61 10.37 -21.76
CA SER A 422 15.03 10.61 -22.06
C SER A 422 15.71 11.60 -21.12
N LEU A 423 15.27 11.65 -19.86
CA LEU A 423 15.95 12.38 -18.78
C LEU A 423 16.97 11.54 -17.98
N GLY A 424 17.21 10.29 -18.41
CA GLY A 424 18.40 9.51 -18.00
C GLY A 424 18.13 8.12 -17.45
N VAL A 425 16.88 7.74 -17.18
CA VAL A 425 16.53 6.38 -16.76
C VAL A 425 16.65 5.37 -17.91
N GLY A 426 16.26 5.76 -19.14
CA GLY A 426 16.41 4.92 -20.34
C GLY A 426 15.35 3.82 -20.46
N GLU A 427 14.32 3.84 -19.63
CA GLU A 427 13.25 2.86 -19.57
C GLU A 427 11.87 3.56 -19.46
N PRO A 428 10.83 3.04 -20.13
CA PRO A 428 9.47 3.57 -19.98
C PRO A 428 8.90 3.25 -18.59
N LEU A 429 8.04 4.11 -18.05
CA LEU A 429 7.31 3.85 -16.79
C LEU A 429 6.20 2.81 -17.01
N ASN A 430 6.60 1.54 -17.19
CA ASN A 430 5.74 0.41 -17.54
C ASN A 430 5.92 -0.73 -16.52
N GLU A 431 5.69 -0.44 -15.25
CA GLU A 431 5.89 -1.40 -14.16
C GLU A 431 4.99 -2.64 -14.32
N THR A 432 5.57 -3.83 -14.11
CA THR A 432 4.86 -5.10 -14.21
C THR A 432 5.18 -6.05 -13.05
N ALA A 433 4.19 -6.81 -12.62
CA ALA A 433 4.33 -7.96 -11.74
C ALA A 433 3.72 -9.20 -12.42
N TYR A 434 4.39 -10.35 -12.35
CA TYR A 434 3.94 -11.61 -12.98
C TYR A 434 3.63 -11.53 -14.49
N GLY A 435 4.23 -10.56 -15.19
CA GLY A 435 3.98 -10.30 -16.62
C GLY A 435 2.72 -9.49 -16.91
N GLN A 436 2.02 -9.00 -15.90
CA GLN A 436 0.89 -8.06 -16.00
C GLN A 436 1.29 -6.68 -15.49
N GLY A 437 0.59 -5.62 -15.93
CA GLY A 437 0.82 -4.27 -15.40
C GLY A 437 0.57 -4.20 -13.89
N LEU A 438 1.38 -3.43 -13.15
CA LEU A 438 1.25 -3.31 -11.70
C LEU A 438 -0.14 -2.82 -11.29
N VAL A 439 -0.71 -3.46 -10.27
CA VAL A 439 -1.95 -3.05 -9.59
C VAL A 439 -1.59 -2.28 -8.34
N VAL A 440 -2.15 -1.08 -8.18
CA VAL A 440 -1.95 -0.23 -7.01
C VAL A 440 -3.29 -0.01 -6.34
N ARG A 441 -3.30 -0.17 -5.01
CA ARG A 441 -4.41 0.22 -4.13
C ARG A 441 -3.95 1.36 -3.23
N GLY A 442 -4.84 2.31 -3.00
CA GLY A 442 -4.59 3.42 -2.09
C GLY A 442 -5.89 4.06 -1.60
N ARG A 443 -5.75 5.05 -0.72
CA ARG A 443 -6.87 5.66 -0.01
C ARG A 443 -6.78 7.18 0.01
N HIS A 444 -7.92 7.82 -0.26
CA HIS A 444 -8.16 9.21 0.08
C HIS A 444 -9.09 9.34 1.30
N SER A 445 -8.98 10.45 2.02
CA SER A 445 -9.99 10.85 3.00
C SER A 445 -10.51 12.25 2.70
N LEU A 446 -11.83 12.37 2.57
CA LEU A 446 -12.50 13.59 2.09
C LEU A 446 -13.15 14.33 3.26
N ILE A 447 -12.86 15.62 3.37
CA ILE A 447 -13.30 16.48 4.47
C ILE A 447 -14.02 17.71 3.89
N LEU A 448 -15.25 17.94 4.35
CA LEU A 448 -16.02 19.16 4.10
C LEU A 448 -16.19 19.92 5.41
N GLU A 449 -15.59 21.11 5.51
CA GLU A 449 -15.63 21.98 6.70
C GLU A 449 -15.64 23.45 6.26
N PRO A 450 -16.13 24.40 7.07
CA PRO A 450 -15.86 25.82 6.87
C PRO A 450 -14.34 26.09 6.92
N PRO A 451 -13.80 27.05 6.13
CA PRO A 451 -12.37 27.35 6.12
C PRO A 451 -11.77 27.67 7.50
N THR A 452 -12.57 28.25 8.39
CA THR A 452 -12.17 28.64 9.76
C THR A 452 -12.08 27.48 10.76
N THR A 453 -12.62 26.30 10.42
CA THR A 453 -12.54 25.08 11.25
C THR A 453 -12.02 23.86 10.52
N SER A 454 -11.61 23.98 9.25
CA SER A 454 -11.09 22.85 8.47
C SER A 454 -9.75 22.33 9.02
N ALA A 455 -8.87 23.22 9.48
CA ALA A 455 -7.53 22.87 9.96
C ALA A 455 -7.54 21.79 11.06
N ARG A 456 -8.38 21.95 12.10
CA ARG A 456 -8.48 20.95 13.20
C ARG A 456 -8.98 19.58 12.76
N ASN A 457 -9.65 19.49 11.60
CA ASN A 457 -10.09 18.22 11.01
C ASN A 457 -8.96 17.65 10.13
N HIS A 458 -8.50 18.38 9.11
CA HIS A 458 -7.53 17.85 8.15
C HIS A 458 -6.13 17.62 8.74
N ARG A 459 -5.66 18.47 9.67
CA ARG A 459 -4.36 18.30 10.34
C ARG A 459 -4.34 17.00 11.15
N VAL A 460 -5.39 16.74 11.92
CA VAL A 460 -5.49 15.59 12.82
C VAL A 460 -5.73 14.29 12.05
N ASN A 461 -6.62 14.30 11.05
CA ASN A 461 -6.89 13.10 10.26
C ASN A 461 -5.73 12.75 9.30
N ALA A 462 -4.95 13.72 8.81
CA ALA A 462 -3.70 13.44 8.11
C ALA A 462 -2.69 12.68 9.01
N GLN A 463 -2.51 13.12 10.26
CA GLN A 463 -1.64 12.42 11.21
C GLN A 463 -2.15 11.01 11.54
N ARG A 464 -3.47 10.81 11.69
CA ARG A 464 -4.07 9.48 11.90
C ARG A 464 -3.96 8.55 10.69
N MET A 465 -3.99 9.10 9.48
CA MET A 465 -3.83 8.34 8.24
C MET A 465 -2.38 7.87 8.09
N HIS A 466 -1.41 8.75 8.35
CA HIS A 466 0.02 8.42 8.31
C HIS A 466 0.42 7.47 9.45
N MET A 467 0.13 7.87 10.70
CA MET A 467 0.39 7.11 11.93
C MET A 467 -0.84 6.27 12.31
N HIS A 468 -1.28 5.42 11.38
CA HIS A 468 -2.41 4.52 11.59
C HIS A 468 -2.12 3.48 12.70
N THR A 469 -3.17 2.96 13.32
CA THR A 469 -3.04 1.95 14.38
C THR A 469 -2.40 0.67 13.82
N LEU A 470 -1.23 0.31 14.34
CA LEU A 470 -0.60 -0.98 14.05
C LEU A 470 -1.34 -2.09 14.80
N ALA A 471 -2.01 -2.98 14.08
CA ALA A 471 -2.56 -4.21 14.63
C ALA A 471 -1.46 -5.26 14.79
N THR A 472 -1.47 -5.99 15.89
CA THR A 472 -0.65 -7.19 16.09
C THR A 472 -1.52 -8.32 16.61
N TYR A 473 -1.27 -9.53 16.10
CA TYR A 473 -2.06 -10.72 16.40
C TYR A 473 -1.19 -11.77 17.09
N ALA A 474 -1.83 -12.56 17.94
CA ALA A 474 -1.22 -13.73 18.58
C ALA A 474 -2.33 -14.75 18.87
N ALA A 475 -2.01 -16.04 18.81
CA ALA A 475 -2.89 -17.11 19.26
C ALA A 475 -2.57 -17.49 20.72
N PRO A 476 -3.27 -16.93 21.72
CA PRO A 476 -3.09 -17.33 23.10
C PRO A 476 -3.59 -18.77 23.31
N GLN A 477 -2.77 -19.61 23.93
CA GLN A 477 -3.16 -20.92 24.46
C GLN A 477 -3.96 -20.79 25.77
N LEU A 478 -4.65 -19.66 25.96
CA LEU A 478 -5.35 -19.25 27.16
C LEU A 478 -6.70 -18.66 26.75
N SER A 479 -7.73 -18.81 27.60
CA SER A 479 -8.98 -18.09 27.41
C SER A 479 -8.73 -16.57 27.49
N TYR A 480 -9.62 -15.76 26.92
CA TYR A 480 -9.53 -14.30 27.04
C TYR A 480 -9.44 -13.82 28.50
N ALA A 481 -10.13 -14.49 29.44
CA ALA A 481 -10.09 -14.18 30.86
C ALA A 481 -8.73 -14.53 31.50
N ASP A 482 -8.17 -15.68 31.18
CA ASP A 482 -6.85 -16.12 31.67
C ASP A 482 -5.72 -15.25 31.08
N TYR A 483 -5.84 -14.88 29.80
CA TYR A 483 -4.91 -13.96 29.14
C TYR A 483 -4.97 -12.56 29.77
N SER A 484 -6.18 -12.03 29.98
CA SER A 484 -6.41 -10.71 30.58
C SER A 484 -5.97 -10.62 32.04
N SER A 485 -6.09 -11.70 32.81
CA SER A 485 -5.62 -11.73 34.21
C SER A 485 -4.10 -11.90 34.33
N LYS A 486 -3.46 -12.54 33.34
CA LYS A 486 -2.01 -12.81 33.34
C LYS A 486 -1.17 -11.70 32.70
N TYR A 487 -1.68 -11.02 31.68
CA TYR A 487 -0.93 -10.04 30.88
C TYR A 487 -1.58 -8.65 30.90
N ARG A 488 -0.76 -7.60 30.91
CA ARG A 488 -1.23 -6.21 30.80
C ARG A 488 -1.75 -5.97 29.38
N GLN A 489 -3.06 -5.78 29.25
CA GLN A 489 -3.73 -5.51 27.96
C GLN A 489 -3.55 -4.05 27.49
N THR A 490 -3.19 -3.14 28.41
CA THR A 490 -2.97 -1.72 28.12
C THR A 490 -1.65 -1.25 28.73
N TRP A 491 -0.92 -0.44 27.98
CA TRP A 491 0.25 0.30 28.43
C TRP A 491 0.38 1.60 27.62
N SER A 492 0.91 2.64 28.25
CA SER A 492 1.21 3.92 27.61
C SER A 492 2.52 4.49 28.16
N ALA A 493 3.38 4.97 27.26
CA ALA A 493 4.54 5.79 27.63
C ALA A 493 4.14 7.22 28.07
N LEU A 494 2.95 7.66 27.66
CA LEU A 494 2.40 8.97 27.99
C LEU A 494 1.46 8.84 29.20
N SER A 495 1.67 9.70 30.20
CA SER A 495 0.86 9.76 31.42
C SER A 495 -0.45 10.55 31.21
N SER A 496 -0.53 11.33 30.12
CA SER A 496 -1.70 12.09 29.68
C SER A 496 -1.65 12.30 28.17
N SER A 497 -2.80 12.60 27.55
CA SER A 497 -2.86 13.00 26.15
C SER A 497 -2.11 14.33 25.92
N MET A 498 -1.42 14.45 24.79
CA MET A 498 -0.84 15.72 24.34
C MET A 498 -1.93 16.71 23.88
N PRO A 499 -1.66 18.03 23.89
CA PRO A 499 -2.50 19.01 23.21
C PRO A 499 -2.70 18.64 21.74
N ILE A 500 -3.90 18.86 21.19
CA ILE A 500 -4.28 18.42 19.82
C ILE A 500 -3.43 19.06 18.70
N ASN A 501 -2.79 20.19 18.98
CA ASN A 501 -1.86 20.88 18.08
C ASN A 501 -0.39 20.51 18.28
N VAL A 502 -0.08 19.60 19.20
CA VAL A 502 1.27 19.08 19.47
C VAL A 502 1.37 17.62 19.00
N HIS A 503 2.41 17.32 18.23
CA HIS A 503 2.70 15.97 17.74
C HIS A 503 4.09 15.50 18.21
N LEU A 504 4.19 14.25 18.67
CA LEU A 504 5.44 13.58 19.05
C LEU A 504 6.09 12.96 17.81
N LEU A 505 6.77 13.79 17.03
CA LEU A 505 7.41 13.43 15.76
C LEU A 505 8.57 12.44 15.90
N THR A 506 9.21 12.35 17.06
CA THR A 506 10.25 11.34 17.33
C THR A 506 10.28 11.01 18.81
N PHE A 507 10.34 9.71 19.12
CA PHE A 507 10.72 9.19 20.42
C PHE A 507 11.61 7.96 20.20
N ASP A 508 12.93 8.16 20.29
CA ASP A 508 13.93 7.14 19.96
C ASP A 508 14.95 6.99 21.10
N GLN A 509 15.46 5.78 21.33
CA GLN A 509 16.38 5.49 22.44
C GLN A 509 17.83 5.46 21.96
N LEU A 510 18.58 6.53 22.25
CA LEU A 510 19.99 6.64 21.90
C LEU A 510 20.89 5.73 22.76
N LYS A 511 20.62 5.65 24.07
CA LYS A 511 21.36 4.83 25.04
C LYS A 511 20.45 4.42 26.20
N SER A 512 20.96 3.61 27.14
CA SER A 512 20.27 3.35 28.41
C SER A 512 19.89 4.68 29.08
N LYS A 513 18.58 4.87 29.35
CA LYS A 513 17.97 6.09 29.90
C LYS A 513 18.16 7.39 29.10
N GLN A 514 18.64 7.35 27.86
CA GLN A 514 18.85 8.53 27.03
C GLN A 514 18.05 8.44 25.72
N TYR A 515 17.21 9.44 25.47
CA TYR A 515 16.24 9.45 24.38
C TYR A 515 16.39 10.70 23.51
N LEU A 516 16.16 10.55 22.21
CA LEU A 516 15.92 11.65 21.27
C LEU A 516 14.41 11.88 21.18
N VAL A 517 13.98 13.08 21.56
CA VAL A 517 12.58 13.49 21.54
C VAL A 517 12.41 14.67 20.59
N ARG A 518 11.53 14.54 19.60
CA ARG A 518 11.07 15.66 18.77
C ARG A 518 9.59 15.88 18.98
N VAL A 519 9.25 17.13 19.28
CA VAL A 519 7.86 17.60 19.39
C VAL A 519 7.67 18.75 18.43
N GLU A 520 6.53 18.76 17.73
CA GLU A 520 6.19 19.82 16.79
C GLU A 520 4.79 20.39 17.03
N HIS A 521 4.63 21.66 16.67
CA HIS A 521 3.33 22.29 16.55
C HIS A 521 2.92 22.25 15.07
N PHE A 522 2.06 21.31 14.68
CA PHE A 522 1.84 20.97 13.28
C PHE A 522 0.75 21.81 12.58
N PHE A 523 0.12 22.74 13.31
CA PHE A 523 -0.75 23.80 12.78
C PHE A 523 0.06 25.04 12.42
N GLU A 524 -0.34 25.70 11.33
CA GLU A 524 0.22 26.98 10.85
C GLU A 524 -0.38 28.18 11.59
N LEU A 525 0.22 29.35 11.42
CA LEU A 525 -0.31 30.60 11.95
C LEU A 525 -1.63 30.96 11.23
N ASN A 526 -2.65 31.39 11.99
CA ASN A 526 -3.97 31.79 11.50
C ASN A 526 -4.83 30.69 10.81
N GLU A 527 -4.44 29.42 10.88
CA GLU A 527 -5.26 28.29 10.39
C GLU A 527 -6.50 28.01 11.25
N ASP A 528 -6.37 28.12 12.57
CA ASP A 528 -7.43 27.85 13.54
C ASP A 528 -7.35 28.85 14.71
N ALA A 529 -8.48 29.48 15.06
CA ALA A 529 -8.54 30.51 16.09
C ALA A 529 -8.02 30.06 17.48
N VAL A 530 -8.10 28.75 17.78
CA VAL A 530 -7.66 28.16 19.06
C VAL A 530 -6.32 27.44 18.89
N TYR A 531 -6.20 26.62 17.85
CA TYR A 531 -5.09 25.67 17.72
C TYR A 531 -3.87 26.20 16.96
N SER A 532 -3.96 27.38 16.35
CA SER A 532 -2.82 28.13 15.81
C SER A 532 -2.17 29.09 16.82
N GLN A 533 -2.35 28.85 18.13
CA GLN A 533 -1.78 29.67 19.21
C GLN A 533 -0.59 28.97 19.89
N PRO A 534 0.45 29.71 20.33
CA PRO A 534 1.57 29.14 21.07
C PRO A 534 1.13 28.27 22.24
N THR A 535 1.64 27.06 22.30
CA THR A 535 1.20 26.02 23.25
C THR A 535 2.35 25.61 24.13
N THR A 536 2.11 25.55 25.45
CA THR A 536 3.10 25.19 26.45
C THR A 536 2.64 23.94 27.22
N PHE A 537 3.54 22.98 27.36
CA PHE A 537 3.32 21.72 28.08
C PHE A 537 4.60 21.27 28.80
N ASP A 538 4.47 20.33 29.71
CA ASP A 538 5.58 19.79 30.50
C ASP A 538 6.00 18.40 29.99
N LEU A 539 7.27 18.26 29.59
CA LEU A 539 7.82 16.97 29.18
C LEU A 539 7.92 15.96 30.34
N GLN A 540 8.12 16.44 31.59
CA GLN A 540 8.17 15.56 32.76
C GLN A 540 6.79 14.92 33.01
N SER A 541 5.73 15.72 32.99
CA SER A 541 4.36 15.23 33.17
C SER A 541 3.95 14.24 32.07
N LEU A 542 4.38 14.44 30.81
CA LEU A 542 4.11 13.48 29.73
C LEU A 542 4.82 12.14 29.99
N PHE A 543 6.15 12.14 30.15
CA PHE A 543 6.96 10.92 30.24
C PHE A 543 7.14 10.37 31.66
N ASN A 544 6.30 10.80 32.60
CA ASN A 544 6.40 10.44 34.02
C ASN A 544 6.36 8.92 34.29
N SER A 545 5.71 8.13 33.41
CA SER A 545 5.69 6.66 33.49
C SER A 545 7.04 5.99 33.21
N LEU A 546 7.97 6.70 32.54
CA LEU A 546 9.31 6.22 32.19
C LEU A 546 10.36 6.60 33.24
N GLY A 547 10.10 7.66 34.01
CA GLY A 547 10.96 8.12 35.10
C GLY A 547 11.04 9.64 35.20
N SER A 548 11.83 10.11 36.17
CA SER A 548 12.20 11.52 36.32
C SER A 548 13.26 11.91 35.29
N ILE A 549 13.05 13.03 34.61
CA ILE A 549 14.02 13.68 33.72
C ILE A 549 15.13 14.27 34.59
N LYS A 550 16.34 13.76 34.39
CA LYS A 550 17.57 14.27 35.01
C LYS A 550 18.14 15.46 34.25
N GLU A 551 18.04 15.44 32.93
CA GLU A 551 18.63 16.43 32.02
C GLU A 551 17.78 16.53 30.75
N LEU A 552 17.59 17.76 30.28
CA LEU A 552 16.90 18.09 29.05
C LEU A 552 17.80 19.05 28.24
N LEU A 553 18.36 18.56 27.14
CA LEU A 553 19.28 19.33 26.30
C LEU A 553 18.63 19.61 24.95
N GLU A 554 18.44 20.89 24.61
CA GLU A 554 17.87 21.31 23.32
C GLU A 554 18.93 21.32 22.21
N LEU A 555 18.61 20.66 21.10
CA LEU A 555 19.49 20.43 19.96
C LEU A 555 18.93 21.07 18.68
N THR A 556 19.80 21.15 17.66
CA THR A 556 19.39 21.34 16.26
C THR A 556 18.46 20.21 15.80
N LEU A 557 17.71 20.44 14.70
CA LEU A 557 16.80 19.42 14.14
C LEU A 557 17.52 18.11 13.78
N GLY A 558 18.76 18.22 13.27
CA GLY A 558 19.65 17.09 12.97
C GLY A 558 20.31 16.44 14.20
N ALA A 559 19.96 16.88 15.41
CA ALA A 559 20.46 16.34 16.69
C ALA A 559 22.00 16.31 16.84
N ASN A 560 22.71 17.17 16.11
CA ASN A 560 24.18 17.14 15.97
C ASN A 560 24.92 18.32 16.63
N MET A 561 24.19 19.28 17.20
CA MET A 561 24.73 20.49 17.82
C MET A 561 23.71 21.00 18.86
N GLN A 562 24.16 21.60 19.96
CA GLN A 562 23.25 22.23 20.93
C GLN A 562 22.64 23.49 20.30
N LEU A 563 21.37 23.79 20.58
CA LEU A 563 20.72 24.97 19.99
C LEU A 563 21.43 26.29 20.39
N ALA A 564 22.02 26.32 21.59
CA ALA A 564 22.77 27.47 22.12
C ALA A 564 24.06 27.79 21.33
N ASP A 565 24.65 26.79 20.66
CA ASP A 565 25.88 26.93 19.87
C ASP A 565 25.61 27.39 18.42
N VAL A 566 24.34 27.58 18.04
CA VAL A 566 23.94 27.93 16.67
C VAL A 566 24.17 29.41 16.40
N HIS A 567 25.21 29.69 15.62
CA HIS A 567 25.46 31.00 15.02
C HIS A 567 24.82 31.10 13.63
N ARG A 568 23.91 32.06 13.43
CA ARG A 568 23.32 32.36 12.11
C ARG A 568 24.08 33.49 11.44
N LEU A 569 24.30 33.34 10.14
CA LEU A 569 24.74 34.43 9.28
C LEU A 569 23.67 35.53 9.22
N VAL A 570 24.11 36.77 9.07
CA VAL A 570 23.26 37.96 9.00
C VAL A 570 23.24 38.46 7.57
N TRP A 571 22.04 38.65 7.03
CA TRP A 571 21.80 39.11 5.67
C TRP A 571 20.86 40.31 5.69
N VAL A 572 20.93 41.11 4.61
CA VAL A 572 19.99 42.20 4.34
C VAL A 572 19.21 41.82 3.09
N THR A 573 17.88 41.88 3.14
CA THR A 573 17.03 41.60 1.98
C THR A 573 17.14 42.74 0.94
N THR A 574 16.66 42.50 -0.28
CA THR A 574 16.54 43.55 -1.30
C THR A 574 15.60 44.70 -0.90
N GLU A 575 14.75 44.47 0.10
CA GLU A 575 13.83 45.45 0.68
C GLU A 575 14.46 46.22 1.87
N GLY A 576 15.70 45.90 2.22
CA GLY A 576 16.45 46.53 3.31
C GLY A 576 16.20 45.92 4.70
N GLU A 577 15.43 44.83 4.80
CA GLU A 577 15.21 44.16 6.08
C GLU A 577 16.48 43.41 6.52
N VAL A 578 16.94 43.68 7.74
CA VAL A 578 18.07 42.97 8.33
C VAL A 578 17.56 41.74 9.06
N SER A 579 18.06 40.55 8.71
CA SER A 579 17.70 39.32 9.42
C SER A 579 18.14 39.39 10.88
N ASN A 580 17.21 39.19 11.83
CA ASN A 580 17.52 39.21 13.25
C ASN A 580 18.66 38.24 13.62
N SER A 581 19.75 38.79 14.14
CA SER A 581 20.99 38.06 14.46
C SER A 581 20.98 37.41 15.86
N THR A 582 19.82 37.35 16.52
CA THR A 582 19.72 36.83 17.88
C THR A 582 20.16 35.37 17.92
N SER A 583 21.18 35.09 18.74
CA SER A 583 21.53 33.74 19.14
C SER A 583 20.27 33.09 19.73
N LYS A 584 19.92 31.89 19.26
CA LYS A 584 18.79 31.13 19.81
C LYS A 584 19.21 30.56 21.17
N GLN A 585 19.28 31.40 22.19
CA GLN A 585 19.32 30.94 23.57
C GLN A 585 18.06 30.09 23.83
N SER A 586 18.27 28.89 24.37
CA SER A 586 17.17 28.00 24.72
C SER A 586 16.28 28.67 25.77
N SER A 587 15.00 28.80 25.48
CA SER A 587 14.00 29.36 26.41
C SER A 587 13.43 28.32 27.39
N LEU A 588 14.19 27.25 27.66
CA LEU A 588 13.77 26.19 28.58
C LEU A 588 13.77 26.68 30.03
N THR A 589 12.61 26.52 30.69
CA THR A 589 12.46 26.68 32.14
C THR A 589 12.16 25.31 32.74
N GLY A 590 13.21 24.58 33.15
CA GLY A 590 13.08 23.18 33.55
C GLY A 590 12.64 22.31 32.38
N THR A 591 11.57 21.54 32.56
CA THR A 591 10.99 20.63 31.54
C THR A 591 9.81 21.22 30.76
N MET A 592 9.50 22.50 30.99
CA MET A 592 8.45 23.23 30.28
C MET A 592 8.88 23.56 28.85
N VAL A 593 8.10 23.10 27.88
CA VAL A 593 8.31 23.33 26.44
C VAL A 593 7.15 24.14 25.88
N THR A 594 7.46 25.35 25.42
CA THR A 594 6.59 26.13 24.53
C THR A 594 6.94 25.86 23.08
N LEU A 595 5.91 25.70 22.24
CA LEU A 595 5.99 25.65 20.78
C LEU A 595 5.11 26.75 20.18
N ASN A 596 5.66 27.55 19.28
CA ASN A 596 4.91 28.42 18.38
C ASN A 596 4.41 27.63 17.16
N PRO A 597 3.43 28.14 16.38
CA PRO A 597 3.01 27.53 15.11
C PRO A 597 4.17 27.12 14.19
N MET A 598 4.02 25.95 13.54
CA MET A 598 5.02 25.22 12.75
C MET A 598 6.35 24.82 13.42
N GLN A 599 6.59 25.22 14.67
CA GLN A 599 7.87 24.98 15.33
C GLN A 599 8.07 23.49 15.66
N ILE A 600 9.20 22.93 15.22
CA ILE A 600 9.77 21.68 15.77
C ILE A 600 10.83 22.05 16.81
N ARG A 601 10.84 21.37 17.96
CA ARG A 601 11.95 21.39 18.92
C ARG A 601 12.48 19.98 19.11
N THR A 602 13.81 19.85 19.18
CA THR A 602 14.53 18.57 19.28
C THR A 602 15.29 18.55 20.59
N PHE A 603 15.17 17.46 21.35
CA PHE A 603 15.74 17.34 22.67
C PHE A 603 16.44 15.99 22.85
N GLN A 604 17.60 16.01 23.52
CA GLN A 604 18.13 14.83 24.19
C GLN A 604 17.60 14.85 25.63
N VAL A 605 16.88 13.79 26.01
CA VAL A 605 16.29 13.60 27.34
C VAL A 605 17.06 12.50 28.06
N THR A 606 17.64 12.79 29.22
CA THR A 606 18.27 11.79 30.09
C THR A 606 17.38 11.57 31.32
N LEU A 607 16.99 10.33 31.60
CA LEU A 607 16.22 9.94 32.79
C LEU A 607 17.15 9.54 33.95
N GLN A 608 16.65 9.62 35.20
CA GLN A 608 17.37 9.19 36.42
C GLN A 608 17.58 7.68 36.48
#